data_AF-A0A484I9U2-F1
#
_entry.id   AF-A0A484I9U2-F1
#
_cell.length_a   1.000
_cell.length_b   1.000
_cell.length_c   1.000
_cell.angle_alpha   90.00
_cell.angle_beta   90.00
_cell.angle_gamma   90.00
#
_symmetry.space_group_name_H-M   'P 1'
#
loop_
_entity.id
_entity.type
_entity.pdbx_description
1 polymer ?
#
loop_
_entity_poly.entity_id
_entity_poly.type
_entity_poly.pdbx_seq_one_letter_code
_entity_poly.pdbx_strand_id
1 'polypeptide(L)'
;MLSHKSKDMVFNFFENAKNLEIGGAISNVVRDMNEWYSFDHIIAGNARLKIVAKDRELGILDHLFEGGGLSWIVYVRIINNGHGSTTTWTFLKPDGLTDEHFEEQLKDLM
;
A
#
# COMPACT_ATOMS: atom_id res chain seq x y z
N MET A 1 4.06 -9.36 5.82
CA MET A 1 5.49 -9.12 6.07
C MET A 1 5.79 -9.22 7.57
N LEU A 2 6.80 -10.01 7.95
CA LEU A 2 7.28 -10.09 9.33
C LEU A 2 8.49 -9.17 9.51
N SER A 3 8.62 -8.54 10.67
CA SER A 3 9.73 -7.67 11.01
C SER A 3 10.13 -7.84 12.47
N HIS A 4 11.42 -7.78 12.77
CA HIS A 4 11.95 -7.68 14.14
C HIS A 4 11.84 -6.27 14.73
N LYS A 5 11.34 -5.30 13.96
CA LYS A 5 11.12 -3.91 14.41
C LYS A 5 9.76 -3.78 15.10
N SER A 6 9.67 -2.86 16.04
CA SER A 6 8.43 -2.56 16.76
C SER A 6 7.32 -2.08 15.81
N LYS A 7 6.06 -2.26 16.22
CA LYS A 7 4.89 -1.71 15.50
C LYS A 7 5.10 -0.24 15.15
N ASP A 8 5.51 0.59 16.10
CA ASP A 8 5.61 2.04 15.90
C ASP A 8 6.69 2.42 14.89
N MET A 9 7.83 1.71 14.89
CA MET A 9 8.89 1.94 13.91
C MET A 9 8.41 1.60 12.50
N VAL A 10 7.74 0.46 12.35
CA VAL A 10 7.17 0.03 11.06
C VAL A 10 6.02 0.93 10.62
N PHE A 11 5.20 1.40 11.56
CA PHE A 11 4.13 2.36 11.30
C PHE A 11 4.68 3.69 10.77
N ASN A 12 5.65 4.27 11.46
CA ASN A 12 6.31 5.50 11.02
C ASN A 12 6.97 5.33 9.64
N PHE A 13 7.53 4.14 9.37
CA PHE A 13 8.11 3.83 8.07
C PHE A 13 7.06 3.86 6.96
N PHE A 14 5.92 3.18 7.12
CA PHE A 14 4.89 3.14 6.08
C PHE A 14 4.02 4.40 6.00
N GLU A 15 3.86 5.15 7.09
CA GLU A 15 3.15 6.44 7.07
C GLU A 15 3.84 7.45 6.14
N ASN A 16 5.17 7.36 6.03
CA ASN A 16 5.90 8.11 5.03
C ASN A 16 5.88 7.36 3.69
N ALA A 17 4.90 7.68 2.83
CA ALA A 17 4.75 7.05 1.51
C ALA A 17 5.99 7.17 0.60
N LYS A 18 6.93 8.08 0.87
CA LYS A 18 8.22 8.13 0.16
C LYS A 18 9.03 6.84 0.33
N ASN A 19 8.90 6.18 1.48
CA ASN A 19 9.59 4.93 1.77
C ASN A 19 9.11 3.75 0.89
N LEU A 20 7.96 3.89 0.20
CA LEU A 20 7.49 2.86 -0.74
C LEU A 20 8.44 2.68 -1.93
N GLU A 21 9.27 3.68 -2.25
CA GLU A 21 10.28 3.59 -3.32
C GLU A 21 11.32 2.50 -3.04
N ILE A 22 11.55 2.17 -1.77
CA ILE A 22 12.49 1.12 -1.36
C ILE A 22 12.05 -0.26 -1.87
N GLY A 23 10.75 -0.46 -2.14
CA GLY A 23 10.20 -1.69 -2.69
C GLY A 23 10.49 -1.92 -4.17
N GLY A 24 11.03 -0.92 -4.90
CA GLY A 24 11.46 -1.04 -6.30
C GLY A 24 10.35 -0.97 -7.36
N ALA A 25 9.09 -1.23 -7.01
CA ALA A 25 7.95 -1.12 -7.94
C ALA A 25 7.43 0.33 -8.12
N ILE A 26 7.78 1.22 -7.19
CA ILE A 26 7.33 2.61 -7.13
C ILE A 26 8.55 3.54 -7.19
N SER A 27 8.46 4.64 -7.93
CA SER A 27 9.48 5.69 -7.96
C SER A 27 8.87 7.08 -8.13
N ASN A 28 9.69 8.12 -7.90
CA ASN A 28 9.30 9.53 -8.08
C ASN A 28 8.08 9.96 -7.24
N VAL A 29 7.98 9.46 -6.00
CA VAL A 29 6.89 9.82 -5.08
C VAL A 29 6.94 11.31 -4.74
N VAL A 30 5.83 11.99 -5.03
CA VAL A 30 5.59 13.42 -4.74
C VAL A 30 4.24 13.58 -4.05
N ARG A 31 4.20 14.33 -2.95
CA ARG A 31 2.96 14.66 -2.23
C ARG A 31 2.38 15.98 -2.73
N ASP A 32 1.08 16.01 -3.01
CA ASP A 32 0.35 17.21 -3.38
C ASP A 32 -0.32 17.92 -2.17
N MET A 33 -1.03 19.01 -2.43
CA MET A 33 -1.75 19.79 -1.39
C MET A 33 -3.00 19.08 -0.85
N ASN A 34 -3.53 18.08 -1.55
CA ASN A 34 -4.73 17.33 -1.19
C ASN A 34 -4.40 16.00 -0.49
N GLU A 35 -3.13 15.84 -0.08
CA GLU A 35 -2.58 14.66 0.57
C GLU A 35 -2.55 13.41 -0.31
N TRP A 36 -2.62 13.57 -1.62
CA TRP A 36 -2.29 12.50 -2.56
C TRP A 36 -0.79 12.42 -2.74
N TYR A 37 -0.29 11.20 -2.87
CA TYR A 37 1.07 10.92 -3.29
C TYR A 37 1.00 10.35 -4.69
N SER A 38 1.51 11.07 -5.69
CA SER A 38 1.64 10.61 -7.07
C SER A 38 3.02 10.02 -7.30
N PHE A 39 3.12 9.00 -8.15
CA PHE A 39 4.35 8.26 -8.43
C PHE A 39 4.27 7.47 -9.74
N ASP A 40 5.43 7.01 -10.22
CA ASP A 40 5.55 6.05 -11.31
C ASP A 40 5.47 4.63 -10.73
N HIS A 41 4.63 3.78 -11.32
CA HIS A 41 4.53 2.36 -11.00
C HIS A 41 4.89 1.50 -12.20
N ILE A 42 5.77 0.50 -12.01
CA ILE A 42 6.35 -0.29 -13.11
C ILE A 42 5.30 -1.02 -13.98
N ILE A 43 4.15 -1.40 -13.41
CA ILE A 43 3.04 -2.05 -14.14
C ILE A 43 1.89 -1.09 -14.47
N ALA A 44 1.59 -0.16 -13.56
CA ALA A 44 0.35 0.63 -13.63
C ALA A 44 0.55 2.00 -14.32
N GLY A 45 1.79 2.33 -14.67
CA GLY A 45 2.17 3.65 -15.15
C GLY A 45 2.05 4.70 -14.04
N ASN A 46 1.63 5.90 -14.41
CA ASN A 46 1.33 6.95 -13.44
C ASN A 46 0.21 6.51 -12.50
N ALA A 47 0.50 6.51 -11.20
CA ALA A 47 -0.42 6.12 -10.16
C ALA A 47 -0.39 7.14 -9.01
N ARG A 48 -1.38 7.05 -8.13
CA ARG A 48 -1.43 7.84 -6.90
C ARG A 48 -2.02 7.06 -5.75
N LEU A 49 -1.64 7.40 -4.53
CA LEU A 49 -2.23 6.84 -3.31
C LEU A 49 -2.58 7.96 -2.32
N LYS A 50 -3.58 7.72 -1.49
CA LYS A 50 -3.94 8.56 -0.36
C LYS A 50 -4.16 7.70 0.87
N ILE A 51 -3.60 8.10 2.00
CA ILE A 51 -3.92 7.50 3.30
C ILE A 51 -5.32 8.00 3.69
N VAL A 52 -6.29 7.10 3.78
CA VAL A 52 -7.70 7.43 4.05
C VAL A 52 -8.14 7.09 5.47
N ALA A 53 -7.45 6.16 6.14
CA ALA A 53 -7.62 5.92 7.57
C ALA A 53 -6.27 5.74 8.24
N LYS A 54 -6.10 6.39 9.40
CA LYS A 54 -4.87 6.35 10.17
C LYS A 54 -5.17 6.26 11.66
N ASP A 55 -4.87 5.12 12.25
CA ASP A 55 -4.96 4.91 13.70
C ASP A 55 -3.71 4.19 14.17
N ARG A 56 -2.85 4.92 14.89
CA ARG A 56 -1.57 4.39 15.39
C ARG A 56 -1.77 3.33 16.45
N GLU A 57 -2.78 3.47 17.31
CA GLU A 57 -3.02 2.54 18.42
C GLU A 57 -3.46 1.19 17.88
N LEU A 58 -4.44 1.21 16.97
CA LEU A 58 -4.98 0.03 16.30
C LEU A 58 -4.07 -0.50 15.16
N GLY A 59 -3.04 0.26 14.77
CA GLY A 59 -2.13 -0.12 13.69
C GLY A 59 -2.77 -0.06 12.30
N ILE A 60 -3.72 0.85 12.10
CA ILE A 60 -4.45 1.05 10.85
C ILE A 60 -3.76 2.12 10.01
N LEU A 61 -3.50 1.79 8.74
CA LEU A 61 -2.95 2.71 7.76
C LEU A 61 -3.56 2.44 6.37
N ASP A 62 -4.87 2.60 6.25
CA ASP A 62 -5.60 2.23 5.04
C ASP A 62 -5.39 3.23 3.93
N HIS A 63 -5.29 2.72 2.70
CA HIS A 63 -5.02 3.51 1.51
C HIS A 63 -6.15 3.39 0.48
N LEU A 64 -6.36 4.49 -0.24
CA LEU A 64 -6.97 4.49 -1.56
C LEU A 64 -5.84 4.58 -2.58
N PHE A 65 -5.75 3.60 -3.49
CA PHE A 65 -4.77 3.56 -4.56
C PHE A 65 -5.46 3.68 -5.90
N GLU A 66 -4.96 4.53 -6.79
CA GLU A 66 -5.47 4.70 -8.14
C GLU A 66 -4.33 4.56 -9.16
N GLY A 67 -4.50 3.64 -10.12
CA GLY A 67 -3.48 3.35 -11.13
C GLY A 67 -4.03 2.39 -12.18
N GLY A 68 -3.51 2.45 -13.41
CA GLY A 68 -3.98 1.59 -14.51
C GLY A 68 -5.48 1.71 -14.82
N GLY A 69 -6.09 2.87 -14.54
CA GLY A 69 -7.53 3.10 -14.72
C GLY A 69 -8.43 2.48 -13.64
N LEU A 70 -7.86 1.91 -12.57
CA LEU A 70 -8.59 1.27 -11.48
C LEU A 70 -8.40 2.02 -10.16
N SER A 71 -9.37 1.85 -9.26
CA SER A 71 -9.32 2.36 -7.89
C SER A 71 -9.43 1.20 -6.91
N TRP A 72 -8.46 1.10 -6.00
CA TRP A 72 -8.28 -0.01 -5.06
C TRP A 72 -8.35 0.51 -3.63
N ILE A 73 -9.14 -0.17 -2.80
CA ILE A 73 -9.10 0.00 -1.35
C ILE A 73 -8.10 -1.02 -0.80
N VAL A 74 -7.06 -0.52 -0.14
CA VAL A 74 -5.98 -1.33 0.42
C VAL A 74 -5.98 -1.19 1.94
N TYR A 75 -6.36 -2.25 2.64
CA TYR A 75 -6.32 -2.26 4.10
C TYR A 75 -4.94 -2.63 4.59
N VAL A 76 -4.37 -1.82 5.48
CA VAL A 76 -3.05 -2.09 6.06
C VAL A 76 -3.16 -2.20 7.57
N ARG A 77 -2.70 -3.32 8.10
CA ARG A 77 -2.67 -3.59 9.54
C ARG A 77 -1.24 -3.87 9.96
N ILE A 78 -0.75 -3.12 10.94
CA ILE A 78 0.57 -3.28 11.55
C ILE A 78 0.35 -3.63 13.02
N ILE A 79 0.64 -4.86 13.40
CA ILE A 79 0.38 -5.38 14.75
C ILE A 79 1.66 -5.91 15.39
N ASN A 80 1.75 -5.85 16.72
CA ASN A 80 2.81 -6.54 17.45
C ASN A 80 2.64 -8.05 17.35
N ASN A 81 3.74 -8.80 17.24
CA ASN A 81 3.72 -10.27 17.16
C ASN A 81 4.63 -10.96 18.20
N GLY A 82 4.91 -10.28 19.31
CA GLY A 82 5.78 -10.77 20.40
C GLY A 82 7.29 -10.65 20.14
N HIS A 83 7.73 -10.67 18.89
CA HIS A 83 9.16 -10.59 18.50
C HIS A 83 9.49 -9.37 17.63
N GLY A 84 8.53 -8.46 17.48
CA GLY A 84 8.56 -7.32 16.57
C GLY A 84 7.15 -7.01 16.10
N SER A 85 6.96 -6.97 14.78
CA SER A 85 5.67 -6.65 14.18
C SER A 85 5.37 -7.47 12.92
N THR A 86 4.08 -7.55 12.62
CA THR A 86 3.54 -8.12 11.39
C THR A 86 2.79 -7.02 10.66
N THR A 87 3.06 -6.86 9.37
CA THR A 87 2.29 -6.01 8.48
C THR A 87 1.53 -6.84 7.46
N THR A 88 0.23 -6.60 7.36
CA THR A 88 -0.66 -7.23 6.38
C THR A 88 -1.23 -6.15 5.47
N TRP A 89 -1.16 -6.37 4.16
CA TRP A 89 -1.91 -5.61 3.17
C TRP A 89 -3.01 -6.51 2.63
N THR A 90 -4.24 -6.03 2.64
CA THR A 90 -5.39 -6.70 2.04
C THR A 90 -5.88 -5.85 0.88
N PHE A 91 -5.73 -6.39 -0.33
CA PHE A 91 -6.21 -5.77 -1.56
C PHE A 91 -7.58 -6.36 -1.87
N LEU A 92 -8.60 -5.51 -1.98
CA LEU A 92 -9.89 -5.94 -2.51
C LEU A 92 -9.89 -5.81 -4.03
N LYS A 93 -10.37 -6.84 -4.72
CA LYS A 93 -10.61 -6.81 -6.16
C LYS A 93 -11.53 -5.61 -6.49
N PRO A 94 -11.14 -4.72 -7.41
CA PRO A 94 -11.95 -3.56 -7.77
C PRO A 94 -13.06 -3.97 -8.74
N ASP A 95 -14.19 -3.27 -8.70
CA ASP A 95 -15.37 -3.56 -9.53
C ASP A 95 -15.07 -3.47 -11.05
N GLY A 96 -14.08 -2.65 -11.43
CA GLY A 96 -13.66 -2.47 -12.82
C GLY A 96 -12.81 -3.59 -13.40
N LEU A 97 -12.49 -4.63 -12.63
CA LEU A 97 -11.66 -5.76 -13.07
C LEU A 97 -12.56 -6.99 -13.23
N THR A 98 -12.52 -7.63 -14.40
CA THR A 98 -13.18 -8.94 -14.59
C THR A 98 -12.47 -10.01 -13.77
N ASP A 99 -13.12 -11.15 -13.52
CA ASP A 99 -12.48 -12.27 -12.80
C ASP A 99 -11.27 -12.79 -13.58
N GLU A 100 -11.38 -12.86 -14.91
CA GLU A 100 -10.30 -13.29 -15.80
C GLU A 100 -9.06 -12.38 -15.71
N HIS A 101 -9.23 -11.05 -15.78
CA HIS A 101 -8.11 -10.12 -15.62
C HIS A 101 -7.51 -10.15 -14.21
N PHE A 102 -8.32 -10.42 -13.18
CA PHE A 102 -7.84 -10.56 -11.81
C PHE A 102 -6.97 -11.82 -11.65
N GLU A 103 -7.44 -12.95 -12.17
CA GLU A 103 -6.68 -14.21 -12.15
C GLU A 103 -5.39 -14.12 -12.96
N GLU A 104 -5.37 -13.37 -14.06
CA GLU A 104 -4.13 -13.11 -14.81
C GLU A 104 -3.10 -12.33 -13.98
N GLN A 105 -3.52 -11.29 -13.26
CA GLN A 105 -2.63 -10.52 -12.38
C GLN A 105 -2.08 -11.36 -11.22
N LEU A 106 -2.83 -12.36 -10.75
CA LEU A 106 -2.36 -13.29 -9.70
C LEU A 106 -1.25 -14.22 -10.18
N LYS A 107 -1.15 -14.51 -11.48
CA LYS A 107 -0.09 -15.37 -12.03
C LYS A 107 1.30 -14.74 -11.95
N ASP A 108 1.38 -13.42 -12.04
CA ASP A 108 2.64 -12.68 -11.95
C ASP A 108 3.08 -12.42 -10.49
N LEU A 109 2.24 -12.79 -9.51
CA LEU A 109 2.46 -12.65 -8.07
C LEU A 109 2.92 -13.96 -7.38
N MET A 110 2.98 -15.08 -8.11
CA MET A 110 3.49 -16.39 -7.67
C MET A 110 4.77 -16.78 -8.40
#